data_AF-A0A197K6A9-F1
#
_entry.id   AF-A0A197K6A9-F1
#
_cell.length_a   1.000
_cell.length_b   1.000
_cell.length_c   1.000
_cell.angle_alpha   90.00
_cell.angle_beta   90.00
_cell.angle_gamma   90.00
#
_symmetry.space_group_name_H-M   'P 1'
#
loop_
_entity.id
_entity.type
_entity.pdbx_description
1 polymer ?
#
loop_
_entity_poly.entity_id
_entity_poly.type
_entity_poly.pdbx_seq_one_letter_code
_entity_poly.pdbx_strand_id
1 'polypeptide(L)'
;MSSTSTTSLQQTQRVLGLYRKLLKIGKAMPTETRQALVLSRVKGDFRANAAEKDPQEVEGMIQLAELQVDNLEIQRDHLTELSKNPNLIIPVDIHKNAKPRISRFMRGPPLSWERKAAQEAKDKAKQQKQQQQPQTQTQTQKADNPRHGSPGHVCKNHKH
;
A
#
# COMPACT_ATOMS: atom_id res chain seq x y z
N MET A 1 -17.21 54.93 -0.08
CA MET A 1 -16.99 53.57 0.44
C MET A 1 -17.31 52.51 -0.63
N SER A 2 -16.74 52.63 -1.84
CA SER A 2 -17.20 51.88 -3.03
C SER A 2 -16.24 50.76 -3.47
N SER A 3 -15.19 50.49 -2.71
CA SER A 3 -14.11 49.55 -3.09
C SER A 3 -14.45 48.08 -2.83
N THR A 4 -15.25 47.76 -1.81
CA THR A 4 -15.53 46.37 -1.40
C THR A 4 -16.41 45.59 -2.38
N SER A 5 -17.31 46.27 -3.10
CA SER A 5 -18.20 45.65 -4.10
C SER A 5 -17.48 45.27 -5.40
N THR A 6 -16.41 45.97 -5.75
CA THR A 6 -15.68 45.71 -7.00
C THR A 6 -14.76 44.49 -6.84
N THR A 7 -14.11 44.34 -5.67
CA THR A 7 -13.23 43.20 -5.38
C THR A 7 -13.98 41.87 -5.38
N SER A 8 -15.18 41.81 -4.81
CA SER A 8 -15.97 40.57 -4.75
C SER A 8 -16.44 40.09 -6.13
N LEU A 9 -16.79 41.03 -7.03
CA LEU A 9 -17.15 40.71 -8.41
C LEU A 9 -15.95 40.14 -9.19
N GLN A 10 -14.77 40.74 -9.02
CA GLN A 10 -13.53 40.24 -9.64
C GLN A 10 -13.16 38.85 -9.12
N GLN A 11 -13.26 38.62 -7.81
CA GLN A 11 -13.02 37.31 -7.20
C GLN A 11 -14.00 36.25 -7.74
N THR A 12 -15.29 36.59 -7.84
CA THR A 12 -16.30 35.66 -8.39
C THR A 12 -15.98 35.25 -9.83
N GLN A 13 -15.54 36.19 -10.67
CA GLN A 13 -15.12 35.89 -12.04
C GLN A 13 -13.90 34.97 -12.08
N ARG A 14 -12.88 35.23 -11.24
CA ARG A 14 -11.69 34.37 -11.11
C ARG A 14 -12.06 32.96 -10.66
N VAL A 15 -12.88 32.82 -9.62
CA VAL A 15 -13.36 31.53 -9.10
C VAL A 15 -14.08 30.73 -10.18
N LEU A 16 -15.00 31.35 -10.94
CA LEU A 16 -15.71 30.69 -12.03
C LEU A 16 -14.77 30.29 -13.18
N GLY A 17 -13.80 31.14 -13.51
CA GLY A 17 -12.76 30.84 -14.49
C GLY A 17 -11.94 29.61 -14.10
N LEU A 18 -11.46 29.58 -12.86
CA LEU A 18 -10.68 28.47 -12.30
C LEU A 18 -11.48 27.18 -12.24
N TYR A 19 -12.74 27.23 -11.77
CA TYR A 19 -13.63 26.07 -11.76
C TYR A 19 -13.77 25.46 -13.16
N ARG A 20 -14.05 26.29 -14.17
CA ARG A 20 -14.17 25.83 -15.56
C ARG A 20 -12.85 25.25 -16.09
N LYS A 21 -11.72 25.88 -15.77
CA LYS A 21 -10.38 25.41 -16.18
C LYS A 21 -10.08 24.04 -15.57
N LEU A 22 -10.28 23.87 -14.26
CA LEU A 22 -10.10 22.61 -13.56
C LEU A 22 -11.01 21.50 -14.10
N LEU A 23 -12.29 21.79 -14.37
CA LEU A 23 -13.19 20.82 -15.01
C LEU A 23 -12.73 20.44 -16.42
N LYS A 24 -12.20 21.38 -17.19
CA LYS A 24 -11.66 21.12 -18.53
C LYS A 24 -10.43 20.22 -18.46
N ILE A 25 -9.50 20.49 -17.55
CA ILE A 25 -8.31 19.65 -17.31
C ILE A 25 -8.73 18.26 -16.85
N GLY A 26 -9.65 18.17 -15.89
CA GLY A 26 -10.17 16.89 -15.38
C GLY A 26 -10.77 16.01 -16.48
N LYS A 27 -11.53 16.59 -17.43
CA LYS A 27 -12.05 15.87 -18.60
C LYS A 27 -10.97 15.43 -19.60
N ALA A 28 -9.84 16.12 -19.63
CA ALA A 28 -8.72 15.82 -20.51
C ALA A 28 -7.75 14.77 -19.93
N MET A 29 -8.01 14.24 -18.74
CA MET A 29 -7.21 13.15 -18.16
C MET A 29 -7.33 11.87 -19.00
N PRO A 30 -6.25 11.09 -19.15
CA PRO A 30 -6.20 9.98 -20.11
C PRO A 30 -7.07 8.77 -19.74
N THR A 31 -7.40 8.56 -18.46
CA THR A 31 -8.21 7.43 -18.00
C THR A 31 -9.50 7.88 -17.34
N GLU A 32 -10.59 7.14 -17.56
CA GLU A 32 -11.92 7.46 -17.02
C GLU A 32 -11.92 7.52 -15.48
N THR A 33 -11.21 6.61 -14.82
CA THR A 33 -11.07 6.61 -13.36
C THR A 33 -10.45 7.90 -12.84
N ARG A 34 -9.42 8.42 -13.53
CA ARG A 34 -8.78 9.69 -13.14
C ARG A 34 -9.67 10.88 -13.47
N GLN A 35 -10.37 10.86 -14.61
CA GLN A 35 -11.37 11.89 -14.93
C GLN A 35 -12.43 11.98 -13.81
N ALA A 36 -13.03 10.85 -13.43
CA ALA A 36 -14.04 10.80 -12.38
C ALA A 36 -13.51 11.29 -11.02
N LEU A 37 -12.30 10.88 -10.65
CA LEU A 37 -11.65 11.31 -9.41
C LEU A 37 -11.44 12.83 -9.38
N VAL A 38 -10.81 13.39 -10.42
CA VAL A 38 -10.52 14.83 -10.49
C VAL A 38 -11.82 15.63 -10.52
N LEU A 39 -12.80 15.23 -11.34
CA LEU A 39 -14.07 15.94 -11.45
C LEU A 39 -14.89 15.90 -10.16
N SER A 40 -14.92 14.76 -9.47
CA SER A 40 -15.63 14.64 -8.19
C SER A 40 -14.95 15.48 -7.10
N ARG A 41 -13.62 15.48 -7.04
CA ARG A 41 -12.85 16.29 -6.09
C ARG A 41 -13.06 17.77 -6.32
N VAL A 42 -12.90 18.26 -7.55
CA VAL A 42 -13.10 19.68 -7.90
C VAL A 42 -14.52 20.13 -7.55
N LYS A 43 -15.54 19.33 -7.89
CA LYS A 43 -16.92 19.65 -7.52
C LYS A 43 -17.13 19.65 -6.00
N GLY A 44 -16.51 18.71 -5.30
CA GLY A 44 -16.58 18.62 -3.84
C GLY A 44 -15.99 19.84 -3.16
N ASP A 45 -14.77 20.22 -3.54
CA ASP A 45 -14.02 21.32 -2.93
C ASP A 45 -14.72 22.67 -3.17
N PHE A 46 -15.23 22.93 -4.38
CA PHE A 46 -15.97 24.17 -4.66
C PHE A 46 -17.33 24.22 -3.96
N ARG A 47 -18.01 23.08 -3.78
CA ARG A 47 -19.27 23.03 -3.02
C ARG A 47 -19.04 23.20 -1.53
N ALA A 48 -17.98 22.62 -0.98
CA ALA A 48 -17.63 22.73 0.43
C ALA A 48 -17.36 24.18 0.84
N ASN A 49 -16.75 24.97 -0.06
CA ASN A 49 -16.34 26.34 0.21
C ASN A 49 -17.31 27.40 -0.35
N ALA A 50 -18.49 27.00 -0.85
CA ALA A 50 -19.44 27.92 -1.49
C ALA A 50 -20.03 28.99 -0.54
N ALA A 51 -19.99 28.72 0.77
CA ALA A 51 -20.52 29.62 1.79
C ALA A 51 -19.46 30.57 2.39
N GLU A 52 -18.20 30.47 1.94
CA GLU A 52 -17.12 31.32 2.45
C GLU A 52 -17.33 32.78 2.03
N LYS A 53 -17.12 33.70 2.98
CA LYS A 53 -17.37 35.13 2.79
C LYS A 53 -16.18 35.99 3.15
N ASP A 54 -15.20 35.45 3.88
CA ASP A 54 -13.99 36.18 4.20
C ASP A 54 -13.17 36.41 2.92
N PRO A 55 -12.96 37.67 2.48
CA PRO A 55 -12.20 37.97 1.28
C PRO A 55 -10.76 37.43 1.32
N GLN A 56 -10.14 37.31 2.50
CA GLN A 56 -8.78 36.79 2.63
C GLN A 56 -8.74 35.28 2.42
N GLU A 57 -9.68 34.55 3.01
CA GLU A 57 -9.81 33.10 2.81
C GLU A 57 -10.16 32.77 1.36
N VAL A 58 -11.07 33.53 0.75
CA VAL A 58 -11.42 33.38 -0.67
C VAL A 58 -10.19 33.58 -1.55
N GLU A 59 -9.37 34.60 -1.29
CA GLU A 59 -8.15 34.84 -2.06
C GLU A 59 -7.12 33.70 -1.87
N GLY A 60 -6.95 33.21 -0.64
CA GLY A 60 -6.09 32.06 -0.37
C GLY A 60 -6.54 30.80 -1.11
N MET A 61 -7.86 30.54 -1.17
CA MET A 61 -8.42 29.43 -1.94
C MET A 61 -8.25 29.61 -3.45
N ILE A 62 -8.36 30.84 -3.97
CA ILE A 62 -8.09 31.14 -5.38
C ILE A 62 -6.64 30.81 -5.73
N GLN A 63 -5.68 31.24 -4.91
CA GLN A 63 -4.26 30.93 -5.10
C GLN A 63 -3.99 29.42 -5.05
N LEU A 64 -4.60 28.72 -4.09
CA LEU A 64 -4.51 27.25 -4.02
C LEU A 64 -5.07 26.58 -5.29
N ALA A 65 -6.19 27.08 -5.81
CA ALA A 65 -6.80 26.56 -7.04
C ALA A 65 -5.92 26.84 -8.29
N GLU A 66 -5.23 27.99 -8.34
CA GLU A 66 -4.23 28.30 -9.37
C GLU A 66 -3.08 27.27 -9.33
N LEU A 67 -2.53 26.98 -8.15
CA LEU A 67 -1.50 25.95 -7.99
C LEU A 67 -2.01 24.55 -8.39
N GLN A 68 -3.27 24.23 -8.09
CA GLN A 68 -3.88 22.96 -8.50
C GLN A 68 -4.03 22.84 -10.02
N VAL A 69 -4.34 23.94 -10.70
CA VAL A 69 -4.38 24.00 -12.17
C VAL A 69 -3.03 23.59 -12.75
N ASP A 70 -1.95 24.23 -12.31
CA ASP A 70 -0.59 23.97 -12.84
C ASP A 70 -0.17 22.52 -12.58
N ASN A 71 -0.41 22.03 -11.36
CA ASN A 71 -0.13 20.64 -10.99
C ASN A 71 -0.91 19.64 -11.84
N LEU A 72 -2.19 19.89 -12.10
CA LEU A 72 -3.02 18.99 -12.90
C LEU A 72 -2.68 19.03 -14.39
N GLU A 73 -2.22 20.18 -14.91
CA GLU A 73 -1.72 20.28 -16.29
C GLU A 73 -0.47 19.43 -16.49
N ILE A 74 0.51 19.53 -15.58
CA ILE A 74 1.73 18.72 -15.60
C ILE A 74 1.38 17.23 -15.48
N GLN A 75 0.50 16.86 -14.55
CA GLN A 75 0.08 15.46 -14.37
C GLN A 75 -0.63 14.92 -15.60
N ARG A 76 -1.53 15.70 -16.21
CA ARG A 76 -2.22 15.31 -17.45
C ARG A 76 -1.22 14.99 -18.54
N ASP A 77 -0.25 15.88 -18.76
CA ASP A 77 0.73 15.73 -19.83
C ASP A 77 1.62 14.50 -19.59
N HIS A 78 2.13 14.34 -18.37
CA HIS A 78 2.93 13.19 -17.99
C HIS A 78 2.17 11.87 -18.13
N LEU A 79 0.93 11.81 -17.63
CA LEU A 79 0.12 10.59 -17.74
C LEU A 79 -0.28 10.27 -19.19
N THR A 80 -0.47 11.30 -20.01
CA THR A 80 -0.74 11.16 -21.44
C THR A 80 0.48 10.63 -22.17
N GLU A 81 1.68 11.10 -21.82
CA GLU A 81 2.94 10.58 -22.36
C GLU A 81 3.15 9.11 -21.97
N LEU A 82 2.95 8.75 -20.70
CA LEU A 82 3.03 7.37 -20.23
C LEU A 82 1.99 6.47 -20.92
N SER A 83 0.80 6.98 -21.19
CA SER A 83 -0.24 6.24 -21.92
C SER A 83 0.16 5.95 -23.38
N LYS A 84 0.99 6.79 -24.00
CA LYS A 84 1.49 6.59 -25.37
C LYS A 84 2.70 5.67 -25.41
N ASN A 85 3.53 5.70 -24.36
CA ASN A 85 4.79 4.98 -24.29
C ASN A 85 4.80 3.98 -23.12
N PRO A 86 4.14 2.81 -23.25
CA PRO A 86 4.03 1.84 -22.16
C PRO A 86 5.40 1.28 -21.72
N ASN A 87 6.43 1.37 -22.55
CA ASN A 87 7.80 0.97 -22.21
C ASN A 87 8.47 1.88 -21.17
N LEU A 88 7.91 3.06 -20.89
CA LEU A 88 8.37 3.93 -19.78
C LEU A 88 7.87 3.45 -18.41
N ILE A 89 6.86 2.57 -18.39
CA ILE A 89 6.37 1.94 -17.16
C ILE A 89 7.29 0.76 -16.88
N ILE A 90 8.30 0.96 -16.04
CA ILE A 90 9.08 -0.16 -15.48
C ILE A 90 8.07 -1.02 -14.69
N PRO A 91 7.78 -2.27 -15.11
CA PRO A 91 6.92 -3.14 -14.34
C PRO A 91 7.69 -3.50 -13.07
N VAL A 92 7.39 -2.81 -11.97
CA VAL A 92 7.76 -3.30 -10.66
C VAL A 92 6.79 -4.45 -10.39
N ASP A 93 7.18 -5.65 -10.77
CA ASP A 93 6.42 -6.84 -10.42
C ASP A 93 6.46 -7.05 -8.91
N ILE A 94 5.51 -6.42 -8.22
CA ILE A 94 5.31 -6.57 -6.77
C ILE A 94 5.05 -8.04 -6.41
N HIS A 95 4.56 -8.84 -7.37
CA HIS A 95 4.23 -10.25 -7.17
C HIS A 95 5.37 -11.24 -7.48
N LYS A 96 6.47 -10.82 -8.12
CA LYS A 96 7.59 -11.74 -8.41
C LYS A 96 8.24 -12.33 -7.15
N ASN A 97 8.19 -11.60 -6.03
CA ASN A 97 8.79 -12.00 -4.76
C ASN A 97 7.78 -12.35 -3.66
N ALA A 98 6.48 -12.25 -3.94
CA ALA A 98 5.43 -12.57 -2.98
C ALA A 98 5.29 -14.09 -2.83
N LYS A 99 6.17 -14.72 -2.05
CA LYS A 99 5.91 -16.08 -1.55
C LYS A 99 4.56 -16.06 -0.85
N PRO A 100 3.57 -16.88 -1.24
CA PRO A 100 2.28 -16.90 -0.58
C PRO A 100 2.51 -17.31 0.88
N ARG A 101 2.46 -16.35 1.80
CA ARG A 101 2.44 -16.61 3.24
C ARG A 101 1.04 -17.14 3.57
N ILE A 102 0.74 -18.36 3.13
CA ILE A 102 -0.42 -19.10 3.59
C ILE A 102 -0.18 -19.34 5.07
N SER A 103 -0.84 -18.51 5.89
CA SER A 103 -0.82 -18.61 7.33
C SER A 103 -1.09 -20.07 7.73
N ARG A 104 -0.27 -20.60 8.65
CA ARG A 104 -0.43 -21.97 9.17
C ARG A 104 -1.82 -22.18 9.76
N PHE A 105 -2.49 -21.10 10.17
CA PHE A 105 -3.86 -21.08 10.69
C PHE A 105 -4.93 -21.29 9.61
N MET A 106 -4.70 -20.83 8.37
CA MET A 106 -5.67 -21.00 7.27
C MET A 106 -5.51 -22.32 6.52
N ARG A 107 -4.54 -23.15 6.89
CA ARG A 107 -4.27 -24.42 6.22
C ARG A 107 -5.29 -25.52 6.55
N GLY A 108 -6.20 -25.25 7.49
CA GLY A 108 -7.20 -26.21 7.97
C GLY A 108 -6.57 -27.45 8.61
N PRO A 109 -7.37 -28.30 9.24
CA PRO A 109 -6.92 -29.63 9.63
C PRO A 109 -6.58 -30.45 8.38
N PRO A 110 -5.51 -31.26 8.38
CA PRO A 110 -5.17 -32.13 7.25
C PRO A 110 -6.32 -33.09 6.96
N LEU A 111 -6.53 -33.41 5.68
CA LEU A 111 -7.60 -34.30 5.24
C LEU A 111 -7.40 -35.69 5.89
N SER A 112 -8.50 -36.41 6.11
CA SER A 112 -8.47 -37.69 6.84
C SER A 112 -7.59 -38.75 6.16
N TRP A 113 -7.46 -38.70 4.84
CA TRP A 113 -6.60 -39.60 4.06
C TRP A 113 -5.09 -39.24 4.20
N GLU A 114 -4.75 -37.96 4.34
CA GLU A 114 -3.36 -37.52 4.58
C GLU A 114 -2.85 -38.04 5.93
N ARG A 115 -3.73 -38.03 6.95
CA ARG A 115 -3.44 -38.60 8.26
C ARG A 115 -3.21 -40.10 8.21
N LYS A 116 -4.02 -40.83 7.43
CA LYS A 116 -3.84 -42.28 7.23
C LYS A 116 -2.51 -42.58 6.54
N ALA A 117 -2.18 -41.87 5.46
CA ALA A 117 -0.92 -42.05 4.75
C ALA A 117 0.30 -41.75 5.63
N ALA A 118 0.25 -40.70 6.45
CA ALA A 118 1.32 -40.36 7.39
C ALA A 118 1.48 -41.42 8.49
N GLN A 119 0.39 -42.04 8.94
CA GLN A 119 0.42 -43.12 9.93
C GLN A 119 1.04 -44.39 9.32
N GLU A 120 0.60 -44.77 8.11
CA GLU A 120 1.14 -45.93 7.40
C GLU A 120 2.64 -45.77 7.10
N ALA A 121 3.08 -44.55 6.76
CA ALA A 121 4.51 -44.25 6.57
C ALA A 121 5.32 -44.40 7.86
N LYS A 122 4.77 -43.97 9.01
CA LYS A 122 5.41 -44.16 10.33
C LYS A 122 5.46 -45.64 10.71
N ASP A 123 4.40 -46.38 10.43
CA ASP A 123 4.33 -47.81 10.74
C ASP A 123 5.31 -48.61 9.87
N LYS A 124 5.43 -48.29 8.58
CA LYS A 124 6.46 -48.85 7.68
C LYS A 124 7.88 -48.52 8.15
N ALA A 125 8.14 -47.28 8.55
CA ALA A 125 9.45 -46.88 9.08
C ALA A 125 9.80 -47.61 10.40
N LYS A 126 8.80 -47.88 11.24
CA LYS A 126 8.98 -48.63 12.49
C LYS A 126 9.22 -50.12 12.23
N GLN A 127 8.54 -50.71 11.25
CA GLN A 127 8.79 -52.09 10.80
C GLN A 127 10.18 -52.25 10.19
N GLN A 128 10.63 -51.29 9.37
CA GLN A 128 11.99 -51.30 8.81
C GLN A 128 13.07 -51.18 9.91
N LYS A 129 12.83 -50.39 10.96
CA LYS A 129 13.74 -50.31 12.12
C LYS A 129 13.80 -51.60 12.95
N GLN A 130 12.75 -52.42 12.95
CA GLN A 130 12.76 -53.70 13.69
C GLN A 130 13.48 -54.83 12.94
N GLN A 131 13.58 -54.75 11.61
CA GLN A 131 14.30 -55.74 10.80
C GLN A 131 15.82 -55.49 10.74
N GLN A 132 16.31 -54.34 11.22
CA GLN A 132 17.73 -54.03 11.34
C GLN A 132 18.17 -54.06 12.81
N GLN A 133 18.20 -55.25 13.42
CA GLN A 133 19.09 -55.50 14.57
C GLN A 133 20.23 -56.41 14.13
N PRO A 134 21.47 -55.91 14.02
CA PRO A 134 22.66 -56.67 14.35
C PRO A 134 23.01 -56.41 15.82
N GLN A 135 23.27 -57.50 16.53
CA GLN A 135 23.88 -57.49 17.86
C GLN A 135 25.25 -56.82 17.78
N THR A 136 25.51 -55.80 18.61
CA THR A 136 26.88 -55.50 19.05
C THR A 136 26.89 -54.95 20.46
N GLN A 137 27.84 -55.49 21.20
CA GLN A 137 27.99 -55.50 22.64
C GLN A 137 28.36 -54.14 23.24
N THR A 138 28.00 -54.02 24.51
CA THR A 138 28.39 -52.99 25.48
C THR A 138 29.91 -52.81 25.56
N GLN A 139 30.42 -51.60 25.33
CA GLN A 139 31.65 -51.12 25.98
C GLN A 139 31.47 -49.71 26.49
N THR A 140 31.54 -49.61 27.82
CA THR A 140 31.51 -48.43 28.65
C THR A 140 32.85 -47.71 28.55
N GLN A 141 32.89 -46.46 28.10
CA GLN A 141 34.02 -45.56 28.40
C GLN A 141 33.52 -44.16 28.76
N LYS A 142 33.97 -43.74 29.95
CA LYS A 142 33.92 -42.40 30.55
C LYS A 142 34.46 -41.33 29.61
N ALA A 143 33.84 -40.15 29.61
CA ALA A 143 34.54 -38.87 29.84
C ALA A 143 33.56 -37.69 29.85
N ASP A 144 33.53 -37.02 31.01
CA ASP A 144 33.63 -35.58 31.22
C ASP A 144 32.67 -34.58 30.55
N ASN A 145 31.83 -34.04 31.44
CA ASN A 145 31.22 -32.70 31.40
C ASN A 145 32.30 -31.61 31.20
N PRO A 146 31.95 -30.48 30.55
CA PRO A 146 31.72 -29.30 31.40
C PRO A 146 30.55 -28.39 31.00
N ARG A 147 30.07 -27.73 32.04
CA ARG A 147 29.10 -26.62 32.11
C ARG A 147 29.50 -25.40 31.27
N HIS A 148 28.47 -24.64 30.85
CA HIS A 148 28.33 -23.17 30.75
C HIS A 148 27.44 -22.84 29.54
N GLY A 149 26.45 -21.94 29.56
CA GLY A 149 25.92 -21.02 30.55
C GLY A 149 24.72 -20.29 29.93
N SER A 150 23.69 -20.01 30.74
CA SER A 150 22.75 -18.90 30.54
C SER A 150 23.49 -17.62 30.99
N PRO A 151 23.29 -16.40 30.43
CA PRO A 151 22.02 -15.67 30.48
C PRO A 151 21.79 -14.61 29.35
N GLY A 152 20.66 -13.89 29.39
CA GLY A 152 20.66 -12.49 28.94
C GLY A 152 19.39 -11.96 28.26
N HIS A 153 18.37 -11.63 29.05
CA HIS A 153 17.41 -10.57 28.73
C HIS A 153 18.11 -9.20 28.74
N VAL A 154 17.94 -8.35 27.72
CA VAL A 154 18.10 -6.88 27.85
C VAL A 154 17.09 -6.16 26.97
N CYS A 155 16.16 -5.45 27.61
CA CYS A 155 15.36 -4.36 27.04
C CYS A 155 16.24 -3.11 26.84
N LYS A 156 16.02 -2.35 25.76
CA LYS A 156 16.33 -0.91 25.72
C LYS A 156 15.25 -0.14 24.96
N ASN A 157 14.43 0.58 25.73
CA ASN A 157 13.80 1.83 25.33
C ASN A 157 14.90 2.85 24.98
N HIS A 158 14.66 3.76 24.03
CA HIS A 158 15.08 5.17 24.12
C HIS A 158 14.10 6.03 23.31
N LYS A 159 13.48 6.98 24.02
CA LYS A 159 12.85 8.20 23.49
C LYS A 159 13.95 9.17 23.09
N HIS A 160 13.73 9.93 22.02
CA HIS A 160 13.85 11.38 22.01
C HIS A 160 12.88 11.94 20.97
#